data_AF-A0A022RCP0-F1
#
_entry.id   AF-A0A022RCP0-F1
#
_cell.length_a   1.000
_cell.length_b   1.000
_cell.length_c   1.000
_cell.angle_alpha   90.00
_cell.angle_beta   90.00
_cell.angle_gamma   90.00
#
_symmetry.space_group_name_H-M   'P 1'
#
loop_
_entity.id
_entity.type
_entity.pdbx_description
1 polymer ?
#
loop_
_entity_poly.entity_id
_entity_poly.type
_entity_poly.pdbx_seq_one_letter_code
_entity_poly.pdbx_strand_id
1 'polypeptide(L)'
;MPKKMGTNSKAEAARVRKNVSEADRKERETREKEDKYWREAEGDKPKAAKKREEDAEKRAEAAAKKAEARRLAELEEQELEKSLKKTDKKAIRVAAPVPKVTEVELRRRKEEEQAALQRRVEEDKKKKNRTADEEEYERMVNVVNTNRDDSIIEARSVEEALAKMTVEDSLPVDKHPEKRLKASFKAFEEAELPKLKEEKPGLTHTQYKDMIWKLWKKSPDNPLNQGFKISYNNERLYIHLLRENNEVIAALT
;
A
#
# COMPACT_ATOMS: atom_id res chain seq x y z
N MET A 1 -46.77 9.08 37.77
CA MET A 1 -45.47 9.55 37.24
C MET A 1 -45.48 9.45 35.72
N PRO A 2 -45.25 10.54 34.96
CA PRO A 2 -45.30 10.50 33.50
C PRO A 2 -44.06 9.82 32.92
N LYS A 3 -44.24 8.93 31.94
CA LYS A 3 -43.16 8.21 31.23
C LYS A 3 -42.34 9.21 30.41
N LYS A 4 -41.00 9.15 30.51
CA LYS A 4 -40.06 10.02 29.78
C LYS A 4 -40.16 9.73 28.26
N MET A 5 -40.93 10.54 27.54
CA MET A 5 -41.05 10.53 26.07
C MET A 5 -39.86 11.26 25.42
N GLY A 6 -38.63 10.97 25.87
CA GLY A 6 -37.40 11.42 25.23
C GLY A 6 -36.85 10.28 24.40
N THR A 7 -36.75 10.47 23.09
CA THR A 7 -36.07 9.53 22.20
C THR A 7 -34.67 9.24 22.73
N ASN A 8 -34.33 7.95 22.82
CA ASN A 8 -33.04 7.54 23.36
C ASN A 8 -31.93 8.02 22.42
N SER A 9 -31.07 8.93 22.89
CA SER A 9 -29.96 9.51 22.14
C SER A 9 -29.08 8.47 21.42
N LYS A 10 -28.94 7.27 22.01
CA LYS A 10 -28.21 6.14 21.37
C LYS A 10 -28.95 5.56 20.15
N ALA A 11 -30.28 5.52 20.19
CA ALA A 11 -31.11 5.05 19.09
C ALA A 11 -31.14 6.07 17.93
N GLU A 12 -31.13 7.37 18.24
CA GLU A 12 -30.97 8.42 17.23
C GLU A 12 -29.59 8.37 16.57
N ALA A 13 -28.52 8.23 17.36
CA ALA A 13 -27.17 8.07 16.83
C ALA A 13 -27.03 6.83 15.92
N ALA A 14 -27.71 5.72 16.25
CA ALA A 14 -27.72 4.53 15.41
C ALA A 14 -28.49 4.75 14.09
N ARG A 15 -29.63 5.45 14.13
CA ARG A 15 -30.38 5.83 12.92
C ARG A 15 -29.59 6.78 12.03
N VAL A 16 -28.89 7.76 12.60
CA VAL A 16 -28.01 8.67 11.85
C VAL A 16 -26.89 7.90 11.15
N ARG A 17 -26.22 6.96 11.83
CA ARG A 17 -25.18 6.12 11.20
C ARG A 17 -25.73 5.28 10.04
N LYS A 18 -26.93 4.70 10.22
CA LYS A 18 -27.58 3.94 9.14
C LYS A 18 -27.90 4.86 7.94
N ASN A 19 -28.43 6.04 8.20
CA ASN A 19 -28.76 7.00 7.14
C ASN A 19 -27.50 7.52 6.40
N VAL A 20 -26.40 7.76 7.11
CA VAL A 20 -25.12 8.14 6.50
C VAL A 20 -24.59 7.00 5.62
N SER A 21 -24.60 5.76 6.11
CA SER A 21 -24.16 4.61 5.31
C SER A 21 -25.02 4.39 4.06
N GLU A 22 -26.33 4.60 4.16
CA GLU A 22 -27.24 4.52 3.01
C GLU A 22 -27.04 5.69 2.03
N ALA A 23 -26.72 6.88 2.53
CA ALA A 23 -26.39 8.05 1.71
C ALA A 23 -25.07 7.83 0.96
N ASP A 24 -24.01 7.39 1.64
CA ASP A 24 -22.72 7.06 1.01
C ASP A 24 -22.86 5.97 -0.05
N ARG A 25 -23.70 4.95 0.20
CA ARG A 25 -23.99 3.91 -0.78
C ARG A 25 -24.69 4.48 -2.01
N LYS A 26 -25.72 5.30 -1.81
CA LYS A 26 -26.43 5.97 -2.92
C LYS A 26 -25.51 6.90 -3.70
N GLU A 27 -24.62 7.64 -3.03
CA GLU A 27 -23.66 8.52 -3.68
C GLU A 27 -22.64 7.75 -4.53
N ARG A 28 -22.17 6.60 -4.04
CA ARG A 28 -21.32 5.70 -4.85
C ARG A 28 -22.07 5.16 -6.06
N GLU A 29 -23.30 4.69 -5.86
CA GLU A 29 -24.14 4.18 -6.95
C GLU A 29 -24.45 5.28 -7.99
N THR A 30 -24.67 6.54 -7.57
CA THR A 30 -24.87 7.66 -8.50
C THR A 30 -23.60 7.99 -9.25
N ARG A 31 -22.46 8.06 -8.56
CA ARG A 31 -21.17 8.32 -9.20
C ARG A 31 -20.80 7.22 -10.19
N GLU A 32 -21.00 5.96 -9.84
CA GLU A 32 -20.74 4.83 -10.75
C GLU A 32 -21.66 4.87 -11.98
N LYS A 33 -22.93 5.27 -11.81
CA LYS A 33 -23.86 5.48 -12.93
C LYS A 33 -23.43 6.63 -13.82
N GLU A 34 -22.96 7.74 -13.24
CA GLU A 34 -22.41 8.88 -13.99
C GLU A 34 -21.12 8.47 -14.72
N ASP A 35 -20.18 7.81 -14.05
CA ASP A 35 -18.94 7.31 -14.65
C ASP A 35 -19.20 6.28 -15.75
N LYS A 36 -20.25 5.45 -15.59
CA LYS A 36 -20.69 4.50 -16.61
C LYS A 36 -21.33 5.23 -17.79
N TYR A 37 -22.20 6.20 -17.51
CA TYR A 37 -22.82 7.05 -18.54
C TYR A 37 -21.75 7.79 -19.35
N TRP A 38 -20.74 8.37 -18.69
CA TRP A 38 -19.63 9.03 -19.36
C TRP A 38 -18.77 8.07 -20.17
N ARG A 39 -18.49 6.86 -19.67
CA ARG A 39 -17.76 5.82 -20.44
C ARG A 39 -18.54 5.34 -21.66
N GLU A 40 -19.85 5.15 -21.53
CA GLU A 40 -20.71 4.75 -22.66
C GLU A 40 -20.85 5.89 -23.69
N ALA A 41 -20.89 7.14 -23.23
CA ALA A 41 -20.91 8.32 -24.10
C ALA A 41 -19.57 8.57 -24.82
N GLU A 42 -18.44 8.24 -24.19
CA GLU A 42 -17.10 8.33 -24.80
C GLU A 42 -16.87 7.25 -25.87
N GLY A 43 -17.65 6.17 -25.82
CA GLY A 43 -17.65 5.10 -26.82
C GLY A 43 -16.34 4.32 -26.90
N ASP A 44 -16.23 3.46 -27.91
CA ASP A 44 -15.00 2.70 -28.14
C ASP A 44 -13.86 3.63 -28.55
N LYS A 45 -12.79 3.66 -27.74
CA LYS A 45 -11.53 4.32 -28.12
C LYS A 45 -11.14 3.88 -29.54
N PRO A 46 -10.77 4.82 -30.44
CA PRO A 46 -10.43 4.47 -31.82
C PRO A 46 -9.25 3.49 -31.83
N LYS A 47 -9.18 2.60 -32.83
CA LYS A 47 -8.12 1.57 -32.93
C LYS A 47 -6.70 2.15 -32.81
N ALA A 48 -6.51 3.40 -33.26
CA ALA A 48 -5.25 4.13 -33.12
C ALA A 48 -4.89 4.49 -31.66
N ALA A 49 -5.88 4.81 -30.82
CA ALA A 49 -5.67 5.04 -29.39
C ALA A 49 -5.37 3.73 -28.65
N LYS A 50 -6.12 2.65 -28.95
CA LYS A 50 -5.85 1.31 -28.40
C LYS A 50 -4.42 0.84 -28.73
N LYS A 51 -3.98 1.02 -29.98
CA LYS A 51 -2.61 0.68 -30.40
C LYS A 51 -1.53 1.51 -29.70
N ARG A 52 -1.78 2.81 -29.46
CA ARG A 52 -0.85 3.67 -28.71
C ARG A 52 -0.73 3.29 -27.24
N GLU A 53 -1.84 2.86 -26.63
CA GLU A 53 -1.88 2.40 -25.24
C GLU A 53 -1.12 1.08 -25.09
N GLU A 54 -1.33 0.12 -26.00
CA GLU A 54 -0.59 -1.15 -26.04
C GLU A 54 0.92 -0.96 -26.32
N ASP A 55 1.29 -0.07 -27.27
CA ASP A 55 2.70 0.25 -27.53
C ASP A 55 3.36 0.97 -26.33
N ALA A 56 2.60 1.80 -25.59
CA ALA A 56 3.07 2.46 -24.38
C ALA A 56 3.24 1.46 -23.22
N GLU A 57 2.29 0.54 -23.05
CA GLU A 57 2.35 -0.53 -22.06
C GLU A 57 3.55 -1.46 -22.32
N LYS A 58 3.72 -1.93 -23.55
CA LYS A 58 4.87 -2.74 -23.95
C LYS A 58 6.21 -2.03 -23.75
N ARG A 59 6.26 -0.71 -23.97
CA ARG A 59 7.45 0.11 -23.71
C ARG A 59 7.71 0.28 -22.21
N ALA A 60 6.66 0.43 -21.40
CA ALA A 60 6.75 0.51 -19.95
C ALA A 60 7.21 -0.81 -19.33
N GLU A 61 6.67 -1.95 -19.79
CA GLU A 61 7.10 -3.28 -19.37
C GLU A 61 8.57 -3.56 -19.74
N ALA A 62 8.98 -3.19 -20.97
CA ALA A 62 10.37 -3.31 -21.39
C ALA A 62 11.32 -2.42 -20.56
N ALA A 63 10.87 -1.21 -20.19
CA ALA A 63 11.62 -0.32 -19.31
C ALA A 63 11.70 -0.88 -17.88
N ALA A 64 10.62 -1.46 -17.35
CA ALA A 64 10.59 -2.09 -16.04
C ALA A 64 11.51 -3.31 -15.98
N LYS A 65 11.46 -4.20 -16.98
CA LYS A 65 12.34 -5.36 -17.09
C LYS A 65 13.81 -4.96 -17.22
N LYS A 66 14.11 -3.89 -17.96
CA LYS A 66 15.47 -3.34 -18.07
C LYS A 66 15.95 -2.70 -16.76
N ALA A 67 15.06 -2.04 -16.03
CA ALA A 67 15.38 -1.45 -14.73
C ALA A 67 15.65 -2.53 -13.67
N GLU A 68 14.86 -3.60 -13.66
CA GLU A 68 15.07 -4.76 -12.79
C GLU A 68 16.41 -5.46 -13.10
N ALA A 69 16.67 -5.75 -14.38
CA ALA A 69 17.94 -6.34 -14.81
C ALA A 69 19.15 -5.47 -14.44
N ARG A 70 19.03 -4.14 -14.57
CA ARG A 70 20.08 -3.20 -14.15
C ARG A 70 20.30 -3.21 -12.64
N ARG A 71 19.21 -3.27 -11.86
CA ARG A 71 19.29 -3.36 -10.40
C ARG A 71 20.00 -4.65 -9.97
N LEU A 72 19.72 -5.78 -10.64
CA LEU A 72 20.38 -7.04 -10.35
C LEU A 72 21.88 -7.00 -10.67
N ALA A 73 22.25 -6.45 -11.84
CA ALA A 73 23.65 -6.28 -12.23
C ALA A 73 24.44 -5.35 -11.28
N GLU A 74 23.80 -4.27 -10.80
CA GLU A 74 24.42 -3.37 -9.82
C GLU A 74 24.66 -4.06 -8.47
N LEU A 75 23.74 -4.94 -8.04
CA LEU A 75 23.93 -5.74 -6.83
C LEU A 75 25.10 -6.72 -6.98
N GLU A 76 25.23 -7.37 -8.15
CA GLU A 76 26.36 -8.26 -8.46
C GLU A 76 27.69 -7.49 -8.51
N GLU A 77 27.72 -6.29 -9.12
CA GLU A 77 28.90 -5.43 -9.14
C GLU A 77 29.30 -4.97 -7.73
N GLN A 78 28.34 -4.60 -6.88
CA GLN A 78 28.61 -4.27 -5.49
C GLN A 78 29.13 -5.49 -4.70
N GLU A 79 28.66 -6.69 -4.98
CA GLU A 79 29.18 -7.91 -4.35
C GLU A 79 30.61 -8.21 -4.81
N LEU A 80 30.91 -8.05 -6.10
CA LEU A 80 32.25 -8.15 -6.66
C LEU A 80 33.18 -7.08 -6.09
N GLU A 81 32.74 -5.82 -5.99
CA GLU A 81 33.51 -4.73 -5.40
C GLU A 81 33.82 -4.99 -3.91
N LYS A 82 32.83 -5.48 -3.14
CA LYS A 82 33.03 -5.90 -1.74
C LYS A 82 34.00 -7.08 -1.64
N SER A 83 34.01 -7.98 -2.61
CA SER A 83 34.95 -9.12 -2.65
C SER A 83 36.37 -8.68 -3.04
N LEU A 84 36.50 -7.72 -3.96
CA LEU A 84 37.77 -7.15 -4.43
C LEU A 84 38.42 -6.26 -3.37
N LYS A 85 37.62 -5.43 -2.66
CA LYS A 85 38.08 -4.64 -1.50
C LYS A 85 38.54 -5.50 -0.32
N LYS A 86 38.15 -6.78 -0.25
CA LYS A 86 38.64 -7.73 0.77
C LYS A 86 40.01 -8.34 0.46
N THR A 87 40.71 -7.89 -0.60
CA THR A 87 42.00 -8.47 -0.97
C THR A 87 43.10 -7.46 -1.30
N ASP A 88 43.52 -6.68 -0.32
CA ASP A 88 44.93 -6.23 -0.26
C ASP A 88 45.77 -7.22 0.57
N LYS A 89 45.84 -8.46 0.09
CA LYS A 89 46.85 -9.45 0.51
C LYS A 89 48.18 -9.28 -0.25
N LYS A 90 48.34 -8.20 -1.02
CA LYS A 90 49.60 -7.86 -1.72
C LYS A 90 50.54 -6.97 -0.91
N ALA A 91 50.09 -6.34 0.19
CA ALA A 91 51.00 -5.78 1.19
C ALA A 91 51.60 -6.87 2.13
N ILE A 92 51.08 -8.10 2.13
CA ILE A 92 51.57 -9.25 2.92
C ILE A 92 52.13 -10.36 1.99
N ARG A 93 52.84 -9.99 0.92
CA ARG A 93 53.60 -10.97 0.11
C ARG A 93 55.04 -10.57 -0.18
N VAL A 94 55.47 -9.39 0.25
CA VAL A 94 56.84 -8.90 0.01
C VAL A 94 57.77 -9.11 1.23
N ALA A 95 57.24 -9.59 2.38
CA ALA A 95 58.00 -9.65 3.64
C ALA A 95 58.22 -11.05 4.25
N ALA A 96 57.77 -12.14 3.63
CA ALA A 96 57.94 -13.48 4.19
C ALA A 96 58.64 -14.43 3.19
N PRO A 97 59.81 -15.00 3.54
CA PRO A 97 60.45 -16.01 2.71
C PRO A 97 59.52 -17.22 2.63
N VAL A 98 59.12 -17.59 1.40
CA VAL A 98 58.30 -18.79 1.17
C VAL A 98 59.11 -19.99 1.66
N PRO A 99 58.63 -20.75 2.67
CA PRO A 99 59.32 -21.93 3.14
C PRO A 99 59.47 -22.90 1.97
N LYS A 100 60.65 -23.51 1.82
CA LYS A 100 60.86 -24.56 0.81
C LYS A 100 60.06 -25.78 1.25
N VAL A 101 58.83 -25.87 0.76
CA VAL A 101 57.90 -26.97 1.03
C VAL A 101 58.37 -28.19 0.26
N THR A 102 58.51 -29.31 0.96
CA THR A 102 58.94 -30.57 0.34
C THR A 102 57.84 -31.13 -0.56
N GLU A 103 58.20 -31.89 -1.60
CA GLU A 103 57.26 -32.50 -2.58
C GLU A 103 56.08 -33.23 -1.90
N VAL A 104 56.34 -33.84 -0.75
CA VAL A 104 55.36 -34.57 0.07
C VAL A 104 54.29 -33.64 0.66
N GLU A 105 54.68 -32.48 1.16
CA GLU A 105 53.76 -31.49 1.72
C GLU A 105 52.92 -30.80 0.62
N LEU A 106 53.49 -30.64 -0.58
CA LEU A 106 52.78 -30.15 -1.76
C LEU A 106 51.70 -31.13 -2.23
N ARG A 107 51.98 -32.44 -2.21
CA ARG A 107 50.97 -33.47 -2.49
C ARG A 107 49.87 -33.50 -1.43
N ARG A 108 50.22 -33.46 -0.14
CA ARG A 108 49.24 -33.43 0.95
C ARG A 108 48.30 -32.23 0.83
N ARG A 109 48.84 -31.05 0.50
CA ARG A 109 48.04 -29.84 0.34
C ARG A 109 47.12 -29.89 -0.87
N LYS A 110 47.56 -30.46 -2.00
CA LYS A 110 46.71 -30.68 -3.18
C LYS A 110 45.59 -31.68 -2.89
N GLU A 111 45.88 -32.73 -2.13
CA GLU A 111 44.88 -33.73 -1.74
C GLU A 111 43.86 -33.14 -0.76
N GLU A 112 44.30 -32.35 0.22
CA GLU A 112 43.42 -31.60 1.14
C GLU A 112 42.53 -30.59 0.37
N GLU A 113 43.08 -29.88 -0.63
CA GLU A 113 42.32 -28.92 -1.45
C GLU A 113 41.31 -29.63 -2.36
N GLN A 114 41.67 -30.76 -2.97
CA GLN A 114 40.73 -31.58 -3.75
C GLN A 114 39.63 -32.17 -2.88
N ALA A 115 39.96 -32.67 -1.68
CA ALA A 115 38.98 -33.18 -0.72
C ALA A 115 38.03 -32.07 -0.24
N ALA A 116 38.55 -30.86 -0.01
CA ALA A 116 37.72 -29.70 0.35
C ALA A 116 36.78 -29.29 -0.80
N LEU A 117 37.26 -29.34 -2.04
CA LEU A 117 36.43 -29.04 -3.22
C LEU A 117 35.33 -30.10 -3.40
N GLN A 118 35.65 -31.38 -3.22
CA GLN A 118 34.66 -32.46 -3.28
C GLN A 118 33.59 -32.32 -2.19
N ARG A 119 33.99 -31.97 -0.95
CA ARG A 119 33.03 -31.68 0.13
C ARG A 119 32.11 -30.52 -0.20
N ARG A 120 32.61 -29.43 -0.78
CA ARG A 120 31.77 -28.30 -1.22
C ARG A 120 30.78 -28.72 -2.31
N VAL A 121 31.24 -29.50 -3.28
CA VAL A 121 30.38 -30.01 -4.35
C VAL A 121 29.30 -30.94 -3.81
N GLU A 122 29.61 -31.79 -2.82
CA GLU A 122 28.63 -32.65 -2.14
C GLU A 122 27.63 -31.85 -1.30
N GLU A 123 28.08 -30.82 -0.58
CA GLU A 123 27.22 -29.91 0.16
C GLU A 123 26.26 -29.16 -0.77
N ASP A 124 26.74 -28.69 -1.92
CA ASP A 124 25.92 -28.00 -2.91
C ASP A 124 24.95 -28.95 -3.61
N LYS A 125 25.34 -30.19 -3.89
CA LYS A 125 24.41 -31.24 -4.35
C LYS A 125 23.34 -31.55 -3.30
N LYS A 126 23.71 -31.64 -2.02
CA LYS A 126 22.78 -31.88 -0.91
C LYS A 126 21.80 -30.73 -0.72
N LYS A 127 22.26 -29.48 -0.87
CA LYS A 127 21.39 -28.28 -0.87
C LYS A 127 20.41 -28.31 -2.05
N LYS A 128 20.89 -28.61 -3.26
CA LYS A 128 20.04 -28.73 -4.45
C LYS A 128 18.98 -29.83 -4.32
N ASN A 129 19.33 -30.97 -3.72
CA ASN A 129 18.35 -32.03 -3.45
C ASN A 129 17.32 -31.61 -2.40
N ARG A 130 17.70 -30.85 -1.37
CA ARG A 130 16.74 -30.32 -0.37
C ARG A 130 15.78 -29.29 -0.99
N THR A 131 16.28 -28.41 -1.85
CA THR A 131 15.43 -27.42 -2.53
C THR A 131 14.52 -28.07 -3.56
N ALA A 132 14.96 -29.14 -4.23
CA ALA A 132 14.11 -29.90 -5.15
C ALA A 132 12.94 -30.58 -4.42
N ASP A 133 13.17 -31.09 -3.21
CA ASP A 133 12.14 -31.70 -2.36
C ASP A 133 11.11 -30.66 -1.88
N GLU A 134 11.55 -29.44 -1.55
CA GLU A 134 10.67 -28.32 -1.22
C GLU A 134 9.83 -27.85 -2.42
N GLU A 135 10.43 -27.75 -3.61
CA GLU A 135 9.73 -27.35 -4.84
C GLU A 135 8.72 -28.42 -5.31
N GLU A 136 9.04 -29.70 -5.13
CA GLU A 136 8.15 -30.82 -5.42
C GLU A 136 7.00 -30.91 -4.41
N TYR A 137 7.28 -30.68 -3.12
CA TYR A 137 6.26 -30.57 -2.08
C TYR A 137 5.34 -29.36 -2.33
N GLU A 138 5.90 -28.21 -2.68
CA GLU A 138 5.15 -27.00 -3.02
C GLU A 138 4.25 -27.25 -4.25
N ARG A 139 4.71 -27.98 -5.26
CA ARG A 139 3.89 -28.39 -6.40
C ARG A 139 2.76 -29.35 -6.02
N MET A 140 2.99 -30.28 -5.08
CA MET A 140 1.96 -31.20 -4.58
C MET A 140 0.93 -30.52 -3.67
N VAL A 141 1.36 -29.55 -2.85
CA VAL A 141 0.48 -28.81 -1.94
C VAL A 141 -0.31 -27.73 -2.70
N ASN A 142 0.31 -27.08 -3.68
CA ASN A 142 -0.34 -26.10 -4.56
C ASN A 142 -1.02 -26.76 -5.76
N VAL A 143 -1.51 -28.00 -5.61
CA VAL A 143 -2.47 -28.55 -6.57
C VAL A 143 -3.77 -27.77 -6.41
N VAL A 144 -3.95 -26.80 -7.30
CA VAL A 144 -5.17 -25.98 -7.38
C VAL A 144 -6.35 -26.94 -7.52
N ASN A 145 -7.25 -26.90 -6.54
CA ASN A 145 -8.48 -27.68 -6.59
C ASN A 145 -9.39 -27.08 -7.66
N THR A 146 -9.36 -27.65 -8.86
CA THR A 146 -10.13 -27.20 -10.02
C THR A 146 -11.64 -27.28 -9.82
N ASN A 147 -12.12 -27.97 -8.78
CA ASN A 147 -13.55 -27.96 -8.41
C ASN A 147 -13.97 -26.68 -7.66
N ARG A 148 -13.01 -25.86 -7.22
CA ARG A 148 -13.19 -24.52 -6.64
C ARG A 148 -12.77 -23.40 -7.60
N ASP A 149 -12.42 -23.76 -8.82
CA ASP A 149 -12.01 -22.79 -9.83
C ASP A 149 -13.28 -22.16 -10.42
N ASP A 150 -13.66 -21.00 -9.86
CA ASP A 150 -14.80 -20.19 -10.31
C ASP A 150 -14.54 -19.51 -11.69
N SER A 151 -13.42 -19.83 -12.36
CA SER A 151 -13.09 -19.30 -13.68
C SER A 151 -14.06 -19.75 -14.79
N ILE A 152 -14.77 -20.85 -14.58
CA ILE A 152 -15.91 -21.22 -15.44
C ILE A 152 -17.18 -20.62 -14.84
N ILE A 153 -17.39 -19.34 -15.15
CA ILE A 153 -18.62 -18.63 -14.81
C ILE A 153 -19.74 -19.14 -15.72
N GLU A 154 -20.38 -20.25 -15.35
CA GLU A 154 -21.63 -20.65 -15.98
C GLU A 154 -22.72 -19.65 -15.61
N ALA A 155 -23.10 -18.81 -16.56
CA ALA A 155 -24.24 -17.91 -16.48
C ALA A 155 -25.20 -18.24 -17.62
N ARG A 156 -26.47 -18.51 -17.29
CA ARG A 156 -27.49 -18.84 -18.29
C ARG A 156 -28.25 -17.60 -18.78
N SER A 157 -27.99 -16.44 -18.18
CA SER A 157 -28.60 -15.14 -18.52
C SER A 157 -27.57 -14.00 -18.43
N VAL A 158 -27.87 -12.89 -19.11
CA VAL A 158 -26.96 -11.72 -19.21
C VAL A 158 -26.78 -11.03 -17.86
N GLU A 159 -27.85 -10.84 -17.09
CA GLU A 159 -27.79 -10.32 -15.71
C GLU A 159 -26.95 -11.19 -14.76
N GLU A 160 -27.02 -12.52 -14.90
CA GLU A 160 -26.24 -13.44 -14.05
C GLU A 160 -24.74 -13.39 -14.38
N ALA A 161 -24.39 -13.20 -15.66
CA ALA A 161 -23.01 -13.01 -16.08
C ALA A 161 -22.44 -11.69 -15.55
N LEU A 162 -23.23 -10.61 -15.61
CA LEU A 162 -22.85 -9.29 -15.08
C LEU A 162 -22.61 -9.33 -13.56
N ALA A 163 -23.49 -9.99 -12.79
CA ALA A 163 -23.36 -10.08 -11.35
C ALA A 163 -22.14 -10.91 -10.89
N LYS A 164 -21.72 -11.92 -11.67
CA LYS A 164 -20.56 -12.76 -11.35
C LYS A 164 -19.22 -12.17 -11.81
N MET A 165 -19.24 -11.24 -12.79
CA MET A 165 -18.04 -10.55 -13.29
C MET A 165 -17.71 -9.25 -12.53
N THR A 166 -18.63 -8.72 -11.70
CA THR A 166 -18.36 -7.55 -10.86
C THR A 166 -17.51 -7.94 -9.66
N VAL A 167 -16.20 -7.71 -9.75
CA VAL A 167 -15.27 -7.78 -8.62
C VAL A 167 -15.47 -6.50 -7.80
N GLU A 168 -16.01 -6.61 -6.58
CA GLU A 168 -16.06 -5.50 -5.63
C GLU A 168 -14.64 -5.08 -5.23
N ASP A 169 -14.09 -4.07 -5.91
CA ASP A 169 -12.88 -3.31 -5.52
C ASP A 169 -13.16 -2.43 -4.28
N SER A 170 -13.73 -3.02 -3.23
CA SER A 170 -13.83 -2.38 -1.93
C SER A 170 -12.49 -2.62 -1.20
N LEU A 171 -11.51 -1.76 -1.47
CA LEU A 171 -10.45 -1.54 -0.50
C LEU A 171 -11.13 -1.28 0.86
N PRO A 172 -10.74 -1.97 1.95
CA PRO A 172 -11.45 -1.87 3.21
C PRO A 172 -11.57 -0.41 3.65
N VAL A 173 -12.79 0.11 3.63
CA VAL A 173 -13.12 1.41 4.20
C VAL A 173 -12.57 1.41 5.63
N ASP A 174 -11.53 2.21 5.89
CA ASP A 174 -10.90 2.30 7.20
C ASP A 174 -11.95 2.71 8.24
N LYS A 175 -12.41 1.71 8.97
CA LYS A 175 -13.57 1.73 9.86
C LYS A 175 -13.25 2.29 11.25
N HIS A 176 -12.14 3.00 11.43
CA HIS A 176 -11.63 3.33 12.76
C HIS A 176 -11.55 4.83 13.05
N PRO A 177 -12.68 5.50 13.30
CA PRO A 177 -12.66 6.87 13.83
C PRO A 177 -11.86 6.97 15.14
N GLU A 178 -11.85 5.92 15.95
CA GLU A 178 -11.05 5.83 17.18
C GLU A 178 -9.53 5.75 16.92
N LYS A 179 -9.10 5.05 15.86
CA LYS A 179 -7.68 5.00 15.48
C LYS A 179 -7.24 6.29 14.81
N ARG A 180 -8.10 6.93 14.00
CA ARG A 180 -7.83 8.24 13.41
C ARG A 180 -7.69 9.33 14.47
N LEU A 181 -8.49 9.29 15.54
CA LEU A 181 -8.37 10.23 16.67
C LEU A 181 -6.98 10.14 17.32
N LYS A 182 -6.51 8.92 17.60
CA LYS A 182 -5.20 8.68 18.20
C LYS A 182 -4.04 8.97 17.23
N ALA A 183 -4.21 8.63 15.95
CA ALA A 183 -3.20 8.87 14.92
C ALA A 183 -3.07 10.37 14.60
N SER A 184 -4.18 11.09 14.42
CA SER A 184 -4.19 12.55 14.20
C SER A 184 -3.65 13.30 15.40
N PHE A 185 -4.02 12.91 16.63
CA PHE A 185 -3.45 13.51 17.85
C PHE A 185 -1.94 13.27 17.93
N LYS A 186 -1.46 12.05 17.63
CA LYS A 186 -0.03 11.74 17.65
C LYS A 186 0.75 12.52 16.58
N ALA A 187 0.22 12.62 15.36
CA ALA A 187 0.83 13.41 14.29
C ALA A 187 0.91 14.91 14.65
N PHE A 188 -0.15 15.44 15.28
CA PHE A 188 -0.18 16.82 15.77
C PHE A 188 0.76 17.03 16.96
N GLU A 189 0.84 16.06 17.88
CA GLU A 189 1.80 16.08 19.00
C GLU A 189 3.24 16.11 18.49
N GLU A 190 3.61 15.25 17.54
CA GLU A 190 4.97 15.23 16.99
C GLU A 190 5.34 16.52 16.24
N ALA A 191 4.39 17.17 15.58
CA ALA A 191 4.60 18.43 14.86
C ALA A 191 4.69 19.66 15.78
N GLU A 192 3.86 19.70 16.83
CA GLU A 192 3.74 20.88 17.70
C GLU A 192 4.62 20.82 18.95
N LEU A 193 5.00 19.61 19.42
CA LEU A 193 5.90 19.44 20.56
C LEU A 193 7.28 20.11 20.39
N PRO A 194 7.97 20.04 19.24
CA PRO A 194 9.23 20.77 19.06
C PRO A 194 9.03 22.30 19.06
N LYS A 195 7.99 22.81 18.38
CA LYS A 195 7.68 24.25 18.33
C LYS A 195 7.38 24.81 19.73
N LEU A 196 6.57 24.10 20.51
CA LEU A 196 6.23 24.51 21.88
C LEU A 196 7.42 24.49 22.84
N LYS A 197 8.37 23.58 22.63
CA LYS A 197 9.61 23.52 23.41
C LYS A 197 10.53 24.70 23.08
N GLU A 198 10.55 25.15 21.82
CA GLU A 198 11.31 26.33 21.39
C GLU A 198 10.68 27.65 21.89
N GLU A 199 9.35 27.78 21.83
CA GLU A 199 8.67 29.02 22.25
C GLU A 199 8.64 29.24 23.76
N LYS A 200 8.55 28.16 24.53
CA LYS A 200 8.42 28.20 26.00
C LYS A 200 9.32 27.16 26.65
N PRO A 201 10.66 27.34 26.66
CA PRO A 201 11.54 26.40 27.34
C PRO A 201 11.29 26.42 28.86
N GLY A 202 11.26 25.24 29.49
CA GLY A 202 11.17 25.10 30.96
C GLY A 202 9.84 24.59 31.51
N LEU A 203 8.89 24.20 30.66
CA LEU A 203 7.62 23.60 31.07
C LEU A 203 7.76 22.06 31.20
N THR A 204 7.03 21.43 32.12
CA THR A 204 7.03 19.96 32.26
C THR A 204 6.37 19.32 31.04
N HIS A 205 6.84 18.14 30.62
CA HIS A 205 6.30 17.41 29.47
C HIS A 205 4.76 17.22 29.52
N THR A 206 4.21 16.98 30.71
CA THR A 206 2.76 16.87 30.95
C THR A 206 2.00 18.17 30.62
N GLN A 207 2.58 19.32 30.95
CA GLN A 207 1.97 20.62 30.69
C GLN A 207 2.00 20.98 29.19
N TYR A 208 3.06 20.60 28.46
CA TYR A 208 3.05 20.70 27.00
C TYR A 208 1.96 19.81 26.40
N LYS A 209 1.80 18.57 26.87
CA LYS A 209 0.73 17.67 26.43
C LYS A 209 -0.67 18.27 26.65
N ASP A 210 -0.92 18.88 27.80
CA ASP A 210 -2.20 19.55 28.08
C ASP A 210 -2.45 20.76 27.17
N MET A 211 -1.39 21.50 26.82
CA MET A 211 -1.48 22.65 25.90
C MET A 211 -1.72 22.19 24.46
N ILE A 212 -0.98 21.17 24.01
CA ILE A 212 -1.17 20.50 22.72
C ILE A 212 -2.58 19.92 22.63
N TRP A 213 -3.09 19.29 23.69
CA TRP A 213 -4.48 18.79 23.73
C TRP A 213 -5.52 19.90 23.60
N LYS A 214 -5.30 21.07 24.22
CA LYS A 214 -6.19 22.24 24.08
C LYS A 214 -6.16 22.82 22.65
N LEU A 215 -4.98 22.91 22.05
CA LEU A 215 -4.80 23.38 20.67
C LEU A 215 -5.42 22.39 19.67
N TRP A 216 -5.17 21.10 19.87
CA TRP A 216 -5.68 20.03 19.02
C TRP A 216 -7.20 19.94 19.03
N LYS A 217 -7.86 20.12 20.19
CA LYS A 217 -9.33 20.21 20.26
C LYS A 217 -9.91 21.32 19.38
N LYS A 218 -9.15 22.39 19.12
CA LYS A 218 -9.54 23.50 18.23
C LYS A 218 -8.97 23.38 16.81
N SER A 219 -8.01 22.48 16.59
CA SER A 219 -7.33 22.29 15.32
C SER A 219 -8.29 21.74 14.25
N PRO A 220 -8.13 22.15 12.97
CA PRO A 220 -8.81 21.51 11.83
C PRO A 220 -8.46 20.02 11.67
N ASP A 221 -7.34 19.57 12.24
CA ASP A 221 -6.85 18.17 12.15
C ASP A 221 -7.57 17.21 13.10
N ASN A 222 -8.43 17.73 13.98
CA ASN A 222 -9.29 16.89 14.80
C ASN A 222 -10.46 16.37 13.95
N PRO A 223 -10.56 15.05 13.69
CA PRO A 223 -11.65 14.48 12.91
C PRO A 223 -13.04 14.74 13.51
N LEU A 224 -13.14 15.09 14.81
CA LEU A 224 -14.40 15.51 15.44
C LEU A 224 -14.88 16.90 14.98
N ASN A 225 -13.97 17.79 14.59
CA ASN A 225 -14.30 19.14 14.11
C ASN A 225 -14.66 19.15 12.61
N GLN A 226 -14.33 18.09 11.88
CA GLN A 226 -14.61 17.96 10.45
C GLN A 226 -16.12 17.76 10.18
N GLY A 227 -16.84 17.09 11.09
CA GLY A 227 -18.29 16.89 10.97
C GLY A 227 -19.11 18.21 11.05
N PHE A 228 -18.65 19.19 11.82
CA PHE A 228 -19.33 20.49 11.93
C PHE A 228 -19.15 21.39 10.70
N LYS A 229 -17.98 21.32 10.05
CA LYS A 229 -17.68 22.13 8.85
C LYS A 229 -18.49 21.71 7.63
N ILE A 230 -18.77 20.41 7.49
CA ILE A 230 -19.56 19.87 6.37
C ILE A 230 -21.02 20.35 6.44
N SER A 231 -21.61 20.43 7.63
CA SER A 231 -22.99 20.90 7.82
C SER A 231 -23.17 22.39 7.51
N TYR A 232 -22.28 23.25 8.03
CA TYR A 232 -22.37 24.71 7.80
C TYR A 232 -22.06 25.12 6.36
N ASN A 233 -21.15 24.41 5.69
CA ASN A 233 -20.82 24.69 4.29
C ASN A 233 -21.94 24.25 3.35
N ASN A 234 -22.62 23.13 3.63
CA ASN A 234 -23.77 22.71 2.82
C ASN A 234 -24.97 23.64 2.97
N GLU A 235 -25.29 24.13 4.17
CA GLU A 235 -26.36 25.12 4.35
C GLU A 235 -26.06 26.44 3.64
N ARG A 236 -24.80 26.92 3.69
CA ARG A 236 -24.41 28.14 2.95
C ARG A 236 -24.47 27.98 1.44
N LEU A 237 -24.01 26.86 0.91
CA LEU A 237 -24.08 26.58 -0.53
C LEU A 237 -25.53 26.44 -1.00
N TYR A 238 -26.39 25.82 -0.18
CA TYR A 238 -27.82 25.70 -0.47
C TYR A 238 -28.54 27.05 -0.46
N ILE A 239 -28.22 27.93 0.51
CA ILE A 239 -28.77 29.29 0.56
C ILE A 239 -28.27 30.14 -0.62
N HIS A 240 -27.01 29.99 -1.04
CA HIS A 240 -26.47 30.70 -2.21
C HIS A 240 -27.16 30.27 -3.51
N LEU A 241 -27.27 28.96 -3.75
CA LEU A 241 -27.96 28.40 -4.92
C LEU A 241 -29.44 28.79 -4.99
N LEU A 242 -30.13 28.86 -3.84
CA LEU A 242 -31.52 29.32 -3.77
C LEU A 242 -31.68 30.81 -4.06
N ARG A 243 -30.68 31.63 -3.71
CA ARG A 243 -30.67 33.06 -4.06
C ARG A 243 -30.41 33.25 -5.56
N GLU A 244 -29.44 32.54 -6.11
CA GLU A 244 -29.08 32.59 -7.54
C GLU A 244 -30.24 32.15 -8.43
N ASN A 245 -30.93 31.06 -8.07
CA ASN A 245 -32.10 30.60 -8.84
C ASN A 245 -33.30 31.56 -8.76
N ASN A 246 -33.52 32.23 -7.63
CA ASN A 246 -34.58 33.23 -7.52
C ASN A 246 -34.28 34.51 -8.31
N GLU A 247 -33.01 34.92 -8.39
CA GLU A 247 -32.59 36.06 -9.21
C GLU A 247 -32.75 35.78 -10.71
N VAL A 248 -32.45 34.54 -11.15
CA VAL A 248 -32.66 34.11 -12.54
C VAL A 248 -34.15 34.05 -12.91
N ILE A 249 -35.01 33.59 -12.00
CA ILE A 249 -36.47 33.55 -12.23
C ILE A 249 -37.05 34.97 -12.31
N ALA A 250 -36.60 35.89 -11.44
CA ALA A 250 -37.04 37.29 -11.47
C ALA A 250 -36.60 38.06 -12.73
N ALA A 251 -35.52 37.65 -13.40
CA ALA A 251 -35.06 38.23 -14.66
C ALA A 251 -35.81 37.70 -15.90
N LEU A 252 -36.56 36.61 -15.76
CA LEU A 252 -37.33 35.95 -16.83
C LEU A 252 -38.83 36.28 -16.81
N THR A 253 -39.29 37.11 -15.86
CA THR A 253 -40.69 37.58 -15.74
C THR A 253 -40.79 39.07 -16.03
#